data_AF-A0A962PSX0-F1
#
_entry.id   AF-A0A962PSX0-F1
#
_cell.length_a   1.000
_cell.length_b   1.000
_cell.length_c   1.000
_cell.angle_alpha   90.00
_cell.angle_beta   90.00
_cell.angle_gamma   90.00
#
_symmetry.space_group_name_H-M   'P 1'
#
loop_
_entity.id
_entity.type
_entity.pdbx_description
1 polymer ?
#
loop_
_entity_poly.entity_id
_entity_poly.type
_entity_poly.pdbx_seq_one_letter_code
_entity_poly.pdbx_strand_id
1 'polypeptide(L)'
;PTRASYVPMPSSASEVIGKELTRPVAAGTALSLAMVADPLLVKRGDKVTMVIERGGLKVTMAGKALEDGAVGDKISLSNLVSRRDVMGSVQADGTVRIL
;
A
#
# COMPACT_ATOMS: atom_id res chain seq x y z
N PRO A 1 -36.96 10.72 -5.00
CA PRO A 1 -35.87 11.57 -4.45
C PRO A 1 -34.50 10.94 -4.70
N THR A 2 -33.84 11.33 -5.79
CA THR A 2 -32.51 10.84 -6.18
C THR A 2 -31.48 11.47 -5.25
N ARG A 3 -30.86 10.65 -4.39
CA ARG A 3 -29.83 11.07 -3.45
C ARG A 3 -28.63 11.55 -4.28
N ALA A 4 -28.36 12.85 -4.28
CA ALA A 4 -27.18 13.41 -4.93
C ALA A 4 -25.94 12.65 -4.42
N SER A 5 -25.27 11.94 -5.32
CA SER A 5 -24.06 11.19 -4.99
C SER A 5 -22.97 12.19 -4.62
N TYR A 6 -22.73 12.35 -3.32
CA TYR A 6 -21.64 13.17 -2.81
C TYR A 6 -20.31 12.60 -3.31
N VAL A 7 -19.59 13.36 -4.13
CA VAL A 7 -18.23 13.04 -4.56
C VAL A 7 -17.29 13.73 -3.58
N PRO A 8 -16.55 12.99 -2.75
CA PRO A 8 -15.64 13.60 -1.78
C PRO A 8 -14.54 14.34 -2.54
N MET A 9 -14.50 15.66 -2.34
CA MET A 9 -13.50 16.54 -2.90
C MET A 9 -12.47 16.90 -1.83
N PRO A 10 -11.18 16.99 -2.19
CA PRO A 10 -10.17 17.43 -1.25
C PRO A 10 -10.46 18.86 -0.80
N SER A 11 -10.48 19.09 0.50
CA SER A 11 -10.69 20.43 1.08
C SER A 11 -9.39 21.21 1.21
N SER A 12 -8.25 20.51 1.17
CA SER A 12 -6.91 21.05 1.29
C SER A 12 -5.91 20.29 0.39
N ALA A 13 -4.85 20.98 -0.06
CA ALA A 13 -3.82 20.37 -0.90
C ALA A 13 -3.11 19.17 -0.23
N SER A 14 -3.01 19.19 1.10
CA SER A 14 -2.41 18.11 1.90
C SER A 14 -3.10 16.76 1.76
N GLU A 15 -4.37 16.73 1.34
CA GLU A 15 -5.10 15.47 1.13
C GLU A 15 -4.70 14.77 -0.19
N VAL A 16 -4.05 15.50 -1.08
CA VAL A 16 -3.67 15.05 -2.43
C VAL A 16 -2.16 14.90 -2.58
N ILE A 17 -1.37 15.72 -1.88
CA ILE A 17 0.09 15.65 -1.91
C ILE A 17 0.58 14.28 -1.42
N GLY A 18 1.45 13.66 -2.20
CA GLY A 18 2.04 12.34 -1.90
C GLY A 18 1.20 11.15 -2.34
N LYS A 19 0.00 11.37 -2.88
CA LYS A 19 -0.84 10.33 -3.48
C LYS A 19 -0.54 10.14 -4.97
N GLU A 20 -0.83 8.94 -5.46
CA GLU A 20 -0.72 8.56 -6.86
C GLU A 20 -2.11 8.55 -7.52
N LEU A 21 -2.17 8.89 -8.81
CA LEU A 21 -3.42 8.84 -9.57
C LEU A 21 -3.78 7.39 -9.92
N THR A 22 -5.01 6.99 -9.64
CA THR A 22 -5.50 5.65 -9.99
C THR A 22 -5.88 5.51 -11.46
N ARG A 23 -6.03 6.64 -12.17
CA ARG A 23 -6.38 6.70 -13.59
C ARG A 23 -5.82 7.96 -14.26
N PRO A 24 -5.64 7.97 -15.60
CA PRO A 24 -5.26 9.16 -16.33
C PRO A 24 -6.30 10.27 -16.15
N VAL A 25 -5.84 11.51 -15.95
CA VAL A 25 -6.69 12.71 -15.85
C VAL A 25 -6.17 13.79 -16.79
N ALA A 26 -7.09 14.47 -17.48
CA ALA A 26 -6.74 15.57 -18.37
C ALA A 26 -6.40 16.84 -17.59
N ALA A 27 -5.53 17.68 -18.17
CA ALA A 27 -5.25 19.01 -17.63
C ALA A 27 -6.53 19.83 -17.47
N GLY A 28 -6.68 20.52 -16.34
CA GLY A 28 -7.87 21.30 -16.01
C GLY A 28 -9.01 20.51 -15.35
N THR A 29 -8.86 19.19 -15.17
CA THR A 29 -9.85 18.38 -14.44
C THR A 29 -9.73 18.60 -12.93
N ALA A 30 -10.84 18.84 -12.24
CA ALA A 30 -10.87 18.87 -10.78
C ALA A 30 -10.59 17.47 -10.20
N LEU A 31 -9.60 17.36 -9.32
CA LEU A 31 -9.25 16.10 -8.65
C LEU A 31 -10.27 15.80 -7.54
N SER A 32 -10.84 14.61 -7.55
CA SER A 32 -11.61 14.08 -6.42
C SER A 32 -10.79 13.08 -5.62
N LEU A 33 -11.13 12.87 -4.35
CA LEU A 33 -10.45 11.89 -3.50
C LEU A 33 -10.59 10.45 -4.02
N ALA A 34 -11.60 10.19 -4.85
CA ALA A 34 -11.76 8.89 -5.52
C ALA A 34 -10.77 8.66 -6.69
N MET A 35 -10.04 9.69 -7.13
CA MET A 35 -9.06 9.59 -8.22
C MET A 35 -7.62 9.42 -7.73
N VAL A 36 -7.40 9.47 -6.42
CA VAL A 36 -6.07 9.39 -5.81
C VAL A 36 -6.03 8.26 -4.79
N ALA A 37 -4.92 7.54 -4.76
CA ALA A 37 -4.65 6.48 -3.80
C ALA A 37 -3.24 6.65 -3.23
N ASP A 38 -2.96 5.99 -2.11
CA ASP A 38 -1.59 5.95 -1.61
C ASP A 38 -0.70 5.19 -2.61
N PRO A 39 0.53 5.69 -2.87
CA PRO A 39 1.41 5.08 -3.83
C PRO A 39 1.74 3.65 -3.41
N LEU A 40 1.84 2.77 -4.41
CA LEU A 40 2.28 1.39 -4.17
C LEU A 40 3.76 1.42 -3.76
N LEU A 41 4.02 1.15 -2.48
CA LEU A 41 5.39 1.00 -1.96
C LEU A 41 5.99 -0.36 -2.31
N VAL A 42 5.12 -1.36 -2.44
CA VAL A 42 5.50 -2.73 -2.76
C VAL A 42 4.70 -3.16 -3.97
N LYS A 43 5.38 -3.64 -5.01
CA LYS A 43 4.72 -4.22 -6.18
C LYS A 43 4.83 -5.73 -6.17
N ARG A 44 3.87 -6.39 -6.81
CA ARG A 44 3.93 -7.83 -7.03
C ARG A 44 5.24 -8.21 -7.72
N GLY A 45 5.97 -9.10 -7.08
CA GLY A 45 7.26 -9.60 -7.55
C GLY A 45 8.47 -8.91 -6.92
N ASP A 46 8.28 -7.80 -6.21
CA ASP A 46 9.37 -7.09 -5.55
C ASP A 46 9.97 -7.93 -4.44
N LYS A 47 11.28 -7.78 -4.28
CA LYS A 47 12.01 -8.34 -3.15
C LYS A 47 11.89 -7.38 -1.97
N VAL A 48 11.21 -7.82 -0.93
CA VAL A 48 10.95 -7.00 0.26
C VAL A 48 11.61 -7.58 1.49
N THR A 49 11.83 -6.71 2.48
CA THR A 49 12.31 -7.13 3.80
C THR A 49 11.11 -7.37 4.70
N MET A 50 10.91 -8.63 5.07
CA MET A 50 9.89 -9.05 6.02
C MET A 50 10.46 -8.98 7.43
N VAL A 51 9.70 -8.37 8.35
CA VAL A 51 10.07 -8.16 9.74
C VAL A 51 9.03 -8.85 10.62
N ILE A 52 9.47 -9.72 11.53
CA ILE A 52 8.61 -10.29 12.55
C ILE A 52 9.14 -9.91 13.93
N GLU A 53 8.24 -9.41 14.79
CA GLU A 53 8.56 -8.98 16.14
C GLU A 53 7.67 -9.74 17.13
N ARG A 54 8.27 -10.61 17.95
CA ARG A 54 7.55 -11.41 18.95
C ARG A 54 8.37 -11.55 20.23
N GLY A 55 7.81 -11.12 21.37
CA GLY A 55 8.44 -11.30 22.69
C GLY A 55 9.83 -10.67 22.83
N GLY A 56 10.09 -9.54 22.17
CA GLY A 56 11.40 -8.86 22.18
C GLY A 56 12.40 -9.38 21.14
N LEU A 57 12.06 -10.42 20.38
CA LEU A 57 12.85 -10.88 19.25
C LEU A 57 12.37 -10.21 17.97
N LYS A 58 13.30 -9.57 17.25
CA LYS A 58 13.10 -9.03 15.91
C LYS A 58 13.87 -9.89 14.92
N VAL A 59 13.15 -10.54 14.00
CA VAL A 59 13.75 -11.35 12.93
C VAL A 59 13.43 -10.69 11.60
N THR A 60 14.48 -10.49 10.80
CA THR A 60 14.41 -9.95 9.45
C THR A 60 14.71 -11.03 8.44
N MET A 61 13.90 -11.11 7.38
CA MET A 61 14.04 -12.12 6.33
C MET A 61 13.67 -11.52 4.98
N ALA A 62 14.31 -12.00 3.91
CA ALA A 62 13.96 -11.59 2.55
C ALA A 62 12.74 -12.36 2.05
N GLY A 63 11.77 -11.64 1.52
CA GLY A 63 10.55 -12.18 0.90
C GLY A 63 10.36 -11.64 -0.50
N LYS A 64 9.43 -12.25 -1.23
CA LYS A 64 8.93 -11.75 -2.51
C LYS A 64 7.46 -11.41 -2.35
N ALA A 65 7.07 -10.18 -2.69
CA ALA A 65 5.67 -9.80 -2.68
C ALA A 65 4.90 -10.57 -3.76
N LEU A 66 3.74 -11.12 -3.40
CA LEU A 66 2.84 -11.79 -4.35
C LEU A 66 1.72 -10.87 -4.83
N GLU A 67 1.53 -9.75 -4.14
CA GLU A 67 0.49 -8.75 -4.37
C GLU A 67 1.10 -7.34 -4.30
N ASP A 68 0.42 -6.38 -4.91
CA ASP A 68 0.73 -4.96 -4.77
C ASP A 68 0.22 -4.44 -3.42
N GLY A 69 0.94 -3.50 -2.80
CA GLY A 69 0.54 -2.92 -1.51
C GLY A 69 1.06 -1.51 -1.29
N ALA A 70 0.18 -0.64 -0.79
CA ALA A 70 0.52 0.66 -0.23
C ALA A 70 0.76 0.57 1.28
N VAL A 71 1.17 1.68 1.91
CA VAL A 71 1.35 1.76 3.37
C VAL A 71 0.09 1.29 4.10
N GLY A 72 0.26 0.32 5.01
CA GLY A 72 -0.84 -0.20 5.84
C GLY A 72 -1.62 -1.35 5.20
N ASP A 73 -1.45 -1.60 3.90
CA ASP A 73 -2.11 -2.72 3.23
C ASP A 73 -1.57 -4.06 3.71
N LYS A 74 -2.46 -5.05 3.80
CA LYS A 74 -2.09 -6.44 4.04
C LYS A 74 -1.87 -7.14 2.72
N ILE A 75 -0.66 -7.62 2.50
CA ILE A 75 -0.27 -8.31 1.27
C ILE A 75 0.25 -9.72 1.57
N SER A 76 0.04 -10.62 0.63
CA SER A 76 0.64 -11.95 0.62
C SER A 76 2.08 -11.88 0.11
N LEU A 77 2.99 -12.57 0.79
CA LEU A 77 4.41 -12.63 0.45
C LEU A 77 4.87 -14.06 0.46
N SER A 78 5.82 -14.40 -0.41
CA SER A 78 6.50 -15.69 -0.39
C SER A 78 7.87 -15.55 0.25
N ASN A 79 8.15 -16.37 1.26
CA ASN A 79 9.44 -16.42 1.90
C ASN A 79 10.47 -17.11 0.98
N LEU A 80 11.55 -16.41 0.64
CA LEU A 80 12.55 -16.94 -0.30
C LEU A 80 13.37 -18.11 0.28
N VAL A 81 13.41 -18.26 1.60
CA VAL A 81 14.15 -19.34 2.30
C VAL A 81 13.28 -20.57 2.46
N SER A 82 12.07 -20.41 3.00
CA SER A 82 11.18 -21.54 3.33
C SER A 82 10.20 -21.90 2.21
N ARG A 83 10.09 -21.06 1.17
CA ARG A 83 9.07 -21.13 0.11
C ARG A 83 7.63 -21.23 0.61
N ARG A 84 7.37 -20.70 1.81
CA ARG A 84 6.02 -20.57 2.36
C ARG A 84 5.46 -19.20 2.10
N ASP A 85 4.16 -19.15 1.87
CA ASP A 85 3.42 -17.90 1.77
C ASP A 85 3.01 -17.43 3.15
N VAL A 86 3.21 -16.13 3.40
CA VAL A 86 2.98 -15.45 4.66
C VAL A 86 2.23 -14.15 4.39
N MET A 87 1.40 -13.73 5.33
CA MET A 87 0.73 -12.42 5.27
C MET A 87 1.47 -11.41 6.14
N GLY A 88 1.54 -10.18 5.67
CA GLY A 88 2.06 -9.07 6.46
C GLY A 88 1.49 -7.72 6.04
N SER A 89 1.72 -6.70 6.85
CA SER A 89 1.33 -5.32 6.57
C SER A 89 2.51 -4.48 6.11
N VAL A 90 2.34 -3.78 4.99
CA VAL A 90 3.36 -2.88 4.46
C VAL A 90 3.55 -1.69 5.41
N GLN A 91 4.79 -1.41 5.76
CA GLN A 91 5.19 -0.30 6.60
C GLN A 91 5.60 0.90 5.75
N ALA A 92 5.62 2.09 6.36
CA ALA A 92 5.98 3.33 5.67
C ALA A 92 7.44 3.37 5.17
N ASP A 93 8.31 2.53 5.73
CA ASP A 93 9.71 2.37 5.30
C ASP A 93 9.89 1.35 4.16
N GLY A 94 8.79 0.79 3.63
CA GLY A 94 8.80 -0.24 2.58
C GLY A 94 9.09 -1.66 3.10
N THR A 95 9.28 -1.84 4.41
CA THR A 95 9.35 -3.18 5.01
C THR A 95 7.95 -3.76 5.22
N VAL A 96 7.86 -5.07 5.44
CA VAL A 96 6.58 -5.74 5.63
C VAL A 96 6.55 -6.45 6.98
N ARG A 97 5.65 -6.02 7.86
CA ARG A 97 5.51 -6.61 9.19
C ARG A 97 4.64 -7.85 9.11
N ILE A 98 5.21 -9.00 9.44
CA ILE A 98 4.49 -10.27 9.48
C ILE A 98 3.63 -10.35 10.75
N LEU A 99 2.42 -10.88 10.60
CA LEU A 99 1.43 -11.06 11.69
C LEU A 99 1.57 -12.41 12.39
#